data_AF-A0A9D0G936-F1
#
_entry.id   AF-A0A9D0G936-F1
#
_cell.length_a   1.000
_cell.length_b   1.000
_cell.length_c   1.000
_cell.angle_alpha   90.00
_cell.angle_beta   90.00
_cell.angle_gamma   90.00
#
_symmetry.space_group_name_H-M   'P 1'
#
loop_
_entity.id
_entity.type
_entity.pdbx_description
1 polymer ?
#
loop_
_entity_poly.entity_id
_entity_poly.type
_entity_poly.pdbx_seq_one_letter_code
_entity_poly.pdbx_strand_id
1 'polypeptide(L)'
;MEIKREHWGELKDGTEVWLYTLANDSGMQAQISTYGGTIVSLWVPDRYGEAGDVVLGFETLAEYVDHSPYFGCVVGRYANRIARGRFTLDGVTYQLACNDGPNHLHGGEVGFDKRVWSSSTRESDQGEPVLELSLISPDGDQGYPGTLRVRVSYTLTDANALRIDYEATTDAPTILN
;
A
#
# COMPACT_ATOMS: atom_id res chain seq x y z
N MET A 1 5.37 -22.86 -4.18
CA MET A 1 4.87 -21.48 -3.92
C MET A 1 3.70 -21.15 -4.84
N GLU A 2 2.76 -20.32 -4.39
CA GLU A 2 1.59 -19.93 -5.19
C GLU A 2 1.15 -18.49 -4.95
N ILE A 3 0.46 -17.92 -5.95
CA ILE A 3 -0.30 -16.68 -5.82
C ILE A 3 -1.75 -16.91 -6.27
N LYS A 4 -2.70 -16.63 -5.37
CA LYS A 4 -4.14 -16.73 -5.63
C LYS A 4 -4.77 -15.35 -5.58
N ARG A 5 -5.73 -15.10 -6.46
CA ARG A 5 -6.51 -13.85 -6.50
C ARG A 5 -7.98 -14.16 -6.33
N GLU A 6 -8.65 -13.41 -5.47
CA GLU A 6 -10.09 -13.46 -5.29
C GLU A 6 -10.72 -12.07 -5.24
N HIS A 7 -11.98 -11.99 -5.65
CA HIS A 7 -12.76 -10.76 -5.53
C HIS A 7 -13.09 -10.55 -4.06
N TRP A 8 -12.68 -9.42 -3.49
CA TRP A 8 -12.85 -9.14 -2.07
C TRP A 8 -14.07 -8.26 -1.78
N GLY A 9 -14.38 -7.34 -2.70
CA GLY A 9 -15.52 -6.45 -2.59
C GLY A 9 -15.43 -5.30 -3.58
N GLU A 10 -16.33 -4.34 -3.44
CA GLU A 10 -16.39 -3.14 -4.27
C GLU A 10 -16.52 -1.89 -3.39
N LEU A 11 -15.97 -0.78 -3.86
CA LEU A 11 -16.22 0.53 -3.26
C LEU A 11 -17.61 1.04 -3.65
N LYS A 12 -18.09 2.09 -2.97
CA LYS A 12 -19.40 2.71 -3.22
C LYS A 12 -19.59 3.23 -4.65
N ASP A 13 -18.50 3.52 -5.35
CA ASP A 13 -18.50 3.96 -6.75
C ASP A 13 -18.44 2.80 -7.76
N GLY A 14 -18.46 1.55 -7.28
CA GLY A 14 -18.38 0.33 -8.09
C GLY A 14 -16.96 -0.10 -8.43
N THR A 15 -15.93 0.55 -7.89
CA THR A 15 -14.55 0.11 -8.11
C THR A 15 -14.29 -1.23 -7.41
N GLU A 16 -13.98 -2.26 -8.19
CA GLU A 16 -13.65 -3.60 -7.68
C GLU A 16 -12.33 -3.61 -6.90
N VAL A 17 -12.31 -4.37 -5.82
CA VAL A 17 -11.13 -4.60 -4.98
C VAL A 17 -10.83 -6.10 -4.92
N TRP A 18 -9.56 -6.43 -5.08
CA TRP A 18 -9.07 -7.80 -5.15
C TRP A 18 -8.16 -8.10 -3.95
N LEU A 19 -8.26 -9.32 -3.43
CA LEU A 19 -7.36 -9.84 -2.41
C LEU A 19 -6.42 -10.87 -3.04
N TYR A 20 -5.12 -10.72 -2.79
CA TYR A 20 -4.09 -11.61 -3.26
C TYR A 20 -3.50 -12.38 -2.09
N THR A 21 -3.51 -13.70 -2.19
CA THR A 21 -2.85 -14.60 -1.24
C THR A 21 -1.55 -15.10 -1.85
N LEU A 22 -0.42 -14.76 -1.23
CA LEU A 22 0.90 -15.31 -1.54
C LEU A 22 1.23 -16.38 -0.49
N ALA A 23 1.68 -17.56 -0.92
CA ALA A 23 2.10 -18.62 -0.02
C ALA A 23 3.43 -19.25 -0.48
N ASN A 24 4.34 -19.48 0.46
CA ASN A 24 5.58 -20.20 0.21
C ASN A 24 5.47 -21.66 0.70
N ASP A 25 6.45 -22.48 0.32
CA ASP A 25 6.44 -23.91 0.67
C ASP A 25 6.88 -24.16 2.13
N SER A 26 7.39 -23.12 2.80
CA SER A 26 7.78 -23.09 4.21
C SER A 26 6.62 -22.80 5.16
N GLY A 27 5.39 -22.64 4.65
CA GLY A 27 4.16 -22.48 5.44
C GLY A 27 3.80 -21.04 5.82
N MET A 28 4.52 -20.04 5.32
CA MET A 28 4.14 -18.63 5.49
C MET A 28 3.17 -18.21 4.40
N GLN A 29 2.19 -17.38 4.78
CA GLN A 29 1.18 -16.84 3.85
C GLN A 29 0.95 -15.35 4.15
N ALA A 30 0.83 -14.54 3.10
CA ALA A 30 0.49 -13.13 3.18
C ALA A 30 -0.73 -12.83 2.32
N GLN A 31 -1.68 -12.07 2.85
CA GLN A 31 -2.80 -11.54 2.07
C GLN A 31 -2.64 -10.03 1.87
N ILE A 32 -2.68 -9.59 0.61
CA ILE A 32 -2.51 -8.20 0.22
C ILE A 32 -3.70 -7.76 -0.63
N SER A 33 -4.35 -6.68 -0.22
CA SER A 33 -5.48 -6.07 -0.93
C SER A 33 -5.00 -5.03 -1.93
N THR A 34 -5.69 -4.92 -3.07
CA THR A 34 -5.49 -3.79 -3.99
C THR A 34 -5.96 -2.47 -3.41
N TYR A 35 -6.82 -2.47 -2.40
CA TYR A 35 -7.18 -1.26 -1.65
C TYR A 35 -6.06 -0.89 -0.68
N GLY A 36 -5.45 0.27 -0.90
CA GLY A 36 -4.34 0.79 -0.10
C GLY A 36 -3.04 0.00 -0.22
N GLY A 37 -2.98 -1.02 -1.08
CA GLY A 37 -1.89 -2.00 -1.05
C GLY A 37 -1.75 -2.69 0.30
N THR A 38 -2.88 -2.91 0.98
CA THR A 38 -2.93 -3.25 2.40
C THR A 38 -2.56 -4.70 2.67
N ILE A 39 -1.63 -4.94 3.58
CA ILE A 39 -1.41 -6.28 4.16
C ILE A 39 -2.57 -6.55 5.13
N VAL A 40 -3.47 -7.45 4.71
CA VAL A 40 -4.68 -7.82 5.45
C VAL A 40 -4.40 -8.89 6.50
N SER A 41 -3.54 -9.87 6.18
CA SER A 41 -3.10 -10.91 7.12
C SER A 41 -1.68 -11.37 6.78
N LEU A 42 -0.96 -11.85 7.81
CA LEU A 42 0.38 -12.42 7.69
C LEU A 42 0.50 -13.62 8.61
N TRP A 43 0.31 -14.81 8.04
CA TRP A 43 0.37 -16.08 8.76
C TRP A 43 1.82 -16.57 8.79
N VAL A 44 2.40 -16.65 9.99
CA VAL A 44 3.79 -17.03 10.20
C VAL A 44 3.87 -18.29 11.06
N PRO A 45 4.57 -19.35 10.62
CA PRO A 45 4.80 -20.54 11.44
C PRO A 45 5.62 -20.23 12.69
N ASP A 46 5.18 -20.73 13.83
CA ASP A 46 5.93 -20.67 15.08
C ASP A 46 6.99 -21.79 15.18
N ARG A 47 7.62 -21.93 16.36
CA ARG A 47 8.65 -22.95 16.61
C ARG A 47 8.14 -24.40 16.55
N TYR A 48 6.83 -24.61 16.58
CA TYR A 48 6.17 -25.91 16.45
C TYR A 48 5.61 -26.14 15.04
N GLY A 49 5.73 -25.14 14.15
CA GLY A 49 5.17 -25.16 12.80
C GLY A 49 3.70 -24.76 12.76
N GLU A 50 3.12 -24.27 13.86
CA GLU A 50 1.74 -23.77 13.90
C GLU A 50 1.73 -22.32 13.40
N ALA A 51 0.95 -22.03 12.35
CA ALA A 51 0.85 -20.69 11.79
C ALA A 51 -0.16 -19.84 12.55
N GLY A 52 0.22 -18.59 12.86
CA GLY A 52 -0.69 -17.57 13.40
C GLY A 52 -0.60 -16.28 12.61
N ASP A 53 -1.71 -15.55 12.52
CA ASP A 53 -1.73 -14.20 11.96
C ASP A 53 -1.09 -13.22 12.94
N VAL A 54 -0.04 -12.52 12.49
CA VAL A 54 0.79 -11.64 13.33
C VAL A 54 0.59 -10.15 13.06
N VAL A 55 -0.36 -9.77 12.20
CA VAL A 55 -0.71 -8.35 11.96
C VAL A 55 -2.08 -8.00 12.53
N LEU A 56 -2.29 -6.71 12.79
CA LEU A 56 -3.61 -6.18 13.13
C LEU A 56 -4.35 -5.80 11.85
N GLY A 57 -5.64 -6.09 11.79
CA GLY A 57 -6.46 -5.81 10.63
C GLY A 57 -7.94 -6.03 10.90
N PHE A 58 -8.73 -5.98 9.82
CA PHE A 58 -10.15 -6.31 9.81
C PHE A 58 -10.42 -7.49 8.87
N GLU A 59 -11.62 -8.05 8.94
CA GLU A 59 -12.04 -9.17 8.09
C GLU A 59 -12.57 -8.70 6.73
N THR A 60 -13.18 -7.52 6.67
CA THR A 60 -13.91 -7.04 5.47
C THR A 60 -13.38 -5.73 4.91
N LEU A 61 -13.52 -5.54 3.59
CA LEU A 61 -13.20 -4.27 2.90
C LEU A 61 -13.92 -3.08 3.53
N ALA A 62 -15.19 -3.25 3.90
CA ALA A 62 -16.00 -2.16 4.46
C ALA A 62 -15.40 -1.63 5.77
N GLU A 63 -14.91 -2.51 6.64
CA GLU A 63 -14.25 -2.10 7.89
C GLU A 63 -12.95 -1.34 7.62
N TYR A 64 -12.16 -1.74 6.61
CA TYR A 64 -10.98 -0.96 6.23
C TYR A 64 -11.33 0.43 5.74
N VAL A 65 -12.37 0.56 4.91
CA VAL A 65 -12.85 1.84 4.36
C VAL A 65 -13.37 2.77 5.46
N ASP A 66 -14.13 2.23 6.42
CA ASP A 66 -14.84 3.04 7.41
C ASP A 66 -14.06 3.27 8.71
N HIS A 67 -13.11 2.38 9.06
CA HIS A 67 -12.53 2.34 10.40
C HIS A 67 -11.01 2.28 10.47
N SER A 68 -10.30 2.01 9.35
CA SER A 68 -8.86 1.78 9.42
C SER A 68 -8.07 3.03 9.83
N PRO A 69 -7.27 2.96 10.91
CA PRO A 69 -6.33 4.01 11.30
C PRO A 69 -4.97 3.77 10.60
N TYR A 70 -4.98 3.46 9.30
CA TYR A 70 -3.79 3.07 8.51
C TYR A 70 -3.23 1.67 8.81
N PHE A 71 -4.07 0.68 9.17
CA PHE A 71 -3.60 -0.70 9.34
C PHE A 71 -3.07 -1.29 8.03
N GLY A 72 -1.83 -1.77 8.06
CA GLY A 72 -1.20 -2.58 7.00
C GLY A 72 -1.01 -1.91 5.63
N CYS A 73 -1.47 -0.67 5.44
CA CYS A 73 -1.53 -0.01 4.14
C CYS A 73 -0.21 0.64 3.70
N VAL A 74 -0.09 0.88 2.40
CA VAL A 74 0.90 1.78 1.82
C VAL A 74 0.47 3.22 2.07
N VAL A 75 1.31 3.94 2.80
CA VAL A 75 1.13 5.37 3.07
C VAL A 75 1.86 6.20 2.01
N GLY A 76 1.25 7.28 1.54
CA GLY A 76 1.89 8.21 0.62
C GLY A 76 0.94 9.27 0.05
N ARG A 77 1.43 10.30 -0.65
CA ARG A 77 2.82 10.47 -1.14
C ARG A 77 3.89 10.76 -0.09
N TYR A 78 3.52 11.25 1.08
CA TYR A 78 4.48 11.52 2.15
C TYR A 78 3.99 10.92 3.46
N ALA A 79 4.72 9.92 3.94
CA ALA A 79 4.46 9.31 5.23
C ALA A 79 4.80 10.27 6.38
N ASN A 80 3.96 10.21 7.41
CA ASN A 80 4.01 11.06 8.60
C ASN A 80 3.62 12.53 8.32
N ARG A 81 4.11 13.46 9.13
CA ARG A 81 3.59 14.83 9.22
C ARG A 81 4.42 15.83 8.44
N ILE A 82 3.72 16.76 7.78
CA ILE A 82 4.31 18.01 7.27
C ILE A 82 3.70 19.18 8.06
N ALA A 83 4.55 19.93 8.74
CA ALA A 83 4.14 21.03 9.60
C ALA A 83 3.32 22.06 8.82
N ARG A 84 2.16 22.45 9.35
CA ARG A 84 1.25 23.42 8.70
C ARG A 84 0.74 23.01 7.31
N GLY A 85 0.93 21.74 6.94
CA GLY A 85 0.69 21.23 5.60
C GLY A 85 1.43 22.01 4.53
N ARG A 86 2.60 22.58 4.84
CA ARG A 86 3.28 23.51 3.96
C ARG A 86 4.75 23.13 3.79
N PHE A 87 5.20 23.13 2.54
CA PHE A 87 6.61 22.98 2.22
C PHE A 87 6.98 23.92 1.06
N THR A 88 8.29 24.13 0.88
CA THR A 88 8.83 24.91 -0.23
C THR A 88 9.78 24.02 -1.01
N LEU A 89 9.59 23.98 -2.33
CA LEU A 89 10.42 23.23 -3.26
C LEU A 89 10.76 24.16 -4.42
N ASP A 90 12.04 24.29 -4.75
CA ASP A 90 12.55 25.16 -5.81
C ASP A 90 11.99 26.60 -5.78
N GLY A 91 11.83 27.14 -4.56
CA GLY A 91 11.32 28.50 -4.32
C GLY A 91 9.79 28.64 -4.40
N VAL A 92 9.06 27.60 -4.79
CA VAL A 92 7.59 27.58 -4.81
C VAL A 92 7.07 27.00 -3.50
N THR A 93 6.13 27.70 -2.87
CA THR A 93 5.42 27.20 -1.69
C THR A 93 4.20 26.39 -2.13
N TYR A 94 4.06 25.18 -1.62
CA TYR A 94 2.89 24.33 -1.79
C TYR A 94 2.11 24.24 -0.48
N GLN A 95 0.79 24.28 -0.59
CA GLN A 95 -0.14 24.06 0.52
C GLN A 95 -0.86 22.73 0.29
N LEU A 96 -0.67 21.81 1.23
CA LEU A 96 -1.31 20.52 1.32
C LEU A 96 -2.54 20.61 2.23
N ALA A 97 -3.39 19.57 2.19
CA ALA A 97 -4.49 19.42 3.15
C ALA A 97 -3.97 19.35 4.59
N CYS A 98 -4.59 20.06 5.53
CA CYS A 98 -4.29 19.93 6.95
C CYS A 98 -5.30 18.96 7.60
N ASN A 99 -5.09 17.68 7.37
CA ASN A 99 -5.96 16.59 7.83
C ASN A 99 -5.63 16.10 9.26
N ASP A 100 -4.64 16.70 9.92
CA ASP A 100 -4.28 16.41 11.32
C ASP A 100 -4.04 17.71 12.10
N GLY A 101 -5.14 18.35 12.50
CA GLY A 101 -5.12 19.65 13.15
C GLY A 101 -4.47 20.70 12.24
N PRO A 102 -3.38 21.38 12.66
CA PRO A 102 -2.70 22.32 11.78
C PRO A 102 -1.85 21.63 10.72
N ASN A 103 -1.57 20.32 10.81
CA ASN A 103 -0.57 19.63 10.00
C ASN A 103 -1.19 18.77 8.90
N HIS A 104 -0.37 18.44 7.90
CA HIS A 104 -0.67 17.38 6.94
C HIS A 104 -0.14 16.06 7.46
N LEU A 105 -0.86 14.96 7.26
CA LEU A 105 -0.52 13.63 7.73
C LEU A 105 -0.75 12.60 6.62
N HIS A 106 0.22 11.70 6.43
CA HIS A 106 0.07 10.45 5.66
C HIS A 106 -0.47 10.65 4.23
N GLY A 107 -0.05 11.73 3.57
CA GLY A 107 -0.44 11.99 2.19
C GLY A 107 -1.78 12.69 1.99
N GLY A 108 -2.57 12.91 3.05
CA GLY A 108 -3.76 13.77 3.02
C GLY A 108 -5.07 13.05 3.30
N GLU A 109 -6.17 13.64 2.84
CA GLU A 109 -7.53 13.13 3.06
C GLU A 109 -7.76 11.80 2.34
N VAL A 110 -7.28 11.73 1.10
CA VAL A 110 -7.32 10.53 0.24
C VAL A 110 -5.89 10.21 -0.21
N GLY A 111 -5.09 9.78 0.77
CA GLY A 111 -3.74 9.27 0.54
C GLY A 111 -3.73 7.92 -0.18
N PHE A 112 -2.53 7.39 -0.40
CA PHE A 112 -2.31 6.10 -1.07
C PHE A 112 -3.05 4.93 -0.43
N ASP A 113 -3.27 5.01 0.88
CA ASP A 113 -3.95 4.03 1.71
C ASP A 113 -5.43 3.87 1.35
N LYS A 114 -6.06 4.89 0.76
CA LYS A 114 -7.49 4.89 0.40
C LYS A 114 -7.76 4.71 -1.09
N ARG A 115 -6.73 4.39 -1.87
CA ARG A 115 -6.82 4.22 -3.32
C ARG A 115 -6.83 2.75 -3.68
N VAL A 116 -7.57 2.40 -4.74
CA VAL A 116 -7.45 1.09 -5.37
C VAL A 116 -6.28 1.13 -6.35
N TRP A 117 -5.32 0.24 -6.14
CA TRP A 117 -4.11 0.09 -6.96
C TRP A 117 -4.37 -0.88 -8.11
N SER A 118 -3.79 -0.60 -9.28
CA SER A 118 -3.73 -1.59 -10.36
C SER A 118 -2.78 -2.71 -9.95
N SER A 119 -3.10 -3.95 -10.29
CA SER A 119 -2.29 -5.11 -9.88
C SER A 119 -1.81 -5.95 -11.06
N SER A 120 -0.63 -6.53 -10.91
CA SER A 120 -0.11 -7.60 -11.78
C SER A 120 0.72 -8.58 -10.96
N THR A 121 0.88 -9.80 -11.47
CA THR A 121 1.63 -10.86 -10.79
C THR A 121 2.74 -11.38 -11.68
N ARG A 122 3.86 -11.75 -11.07
CA ARG A 122 4.99 -12.40 -11.76
C ARG A 122 5.74 -13.29 -10.78
N GLU A 123 6.74 -13.99 -11.28
CA GLU A 123 7.73 -14.68 -10.45
C GLU A 123 9.02 -13.84 -10.38
N SER A 124 9.78 -13.99 -9.28
CA SER A 124 11.15 -13.48 -9.20
C SER A 124 12.10 -14.37 -10.02
N ASP A 125 13.34 -13.94 -10.22
CA ASP A 125 14.37 -14.77 -10.87
C ASP A 125 14.65 -16.08 -10.10
N GLN A 126 14.22 -16.15 -8.83
CA GLN A 126 14.33 -17.32 -7.96
C GLN A 126 13.02 -18.15 -7.91
N GLY A 127 12.00 -17.79 -8.69
CA GLY A 127 10.71 -18.49 -8.71
C GLY A 127 9.76 -18.11 -7.57
N GLU A 128 10.03 -17.02 -6.85
CA GLU A 128 9.19 -16.58 -5.73
C GLU A 128 7.97 -15.78 -6.26
N PRO A 129 6.79 -15.91 -5.64
CA PRO A 129 5.60 -15.16 -6.05
C PRO A 129 5.78 -13.67 -5.76
N VAL A 130 5.53 -12.84 -6.77
CA VAL A 130 5.57 -11.38 -6.67
C VAL A 130 4.23 -10.78 -7.09
N LEU A 131 3.63 -10.02 -6.18
CA LEU A 131 2.52 -9.10 -6.48
C LEU A 131 3.08 -7.70 -6.69
N GLU A 132 2.86 -7.13 -7.86
CA GLU A 132 3.17 -5.72 -8.14
C GLU A 132 1.87 -4.90 -8.16
N LEU A 133 1.84 -3.87 -7.32
CA LEU A 133 0.79 -2.85 -7.29
C LEU A 133 1.31 -1.56 -7.90
N SER A 134 0.51 -0.90 -8.73
CA SER A 134 0.84 0.37 -9.37
C SER A 134 -0.23 1.43 -9.15
N LEU A 135 0.20 2.67 -8.89
CA LEU A 135 -0.67 3.83 -8.75
C LEU A 135 -0.08 5.02 -9.51
N ILE A 136 -0.96 5.75 -10.19
CA ILE A 136 -0.64 7.07 -10.76
C ILE A 136 -1.31 8.13 -9.87
N SER A 137 -0.48 8.97 -9.27
CA SER A 137 -0.92 10.15 -8.53
C SER A 137 -0.64 11.37 -9.42
N PRO A 138 -1.68 11.98 -10.03
CA PRO A 138 -1.50 13.06 -11.00
C PRO A 138 -0.94 14.34 -10.37
N ASP A 139 -0.36 15.24 -11.17
CA ASP A 139 0.03 16.57 -10.69
C ASP A 139 -1.12 17.25 -9.92
N GLY A 140 -0.80 17.80 -8.74
CA GLY A 140 -1.76 18.42 -7.83
C GLY A 140 -2.55 17.46 -6.92
N ASP A 141 -2.40 16.12 -7.04
CA ASP A 141 -3.08 15.17 -6.15
C ASP A 141 -2.68 15.46 -4.69
N GLN A 142 -3.69 15.65 -3.82
CA GLN A 142 -3.53 16.08 -2.43
C GLN A 142 -2.67 17.36 -2.21
N GLY A 143 -2.44 18.14 -3.27
CA GLY A 143 -1.62 19.37 -3.28
C GLY A 143 -0.14 19.18 -3.64
N TYR A 144 0.29 17.96 -3.97
CA TYR A 144 1.68 17.67 -4.35
C TYR A 144 1.95 17.98 -5.83
N PRO A 145 3.08 18.61 -6.18
CA PRO A 145 3.46 18.82 -7.58
C PRO A 145 3.91 17.52 -8.25
N GLY A 146 3.82 17.49 -9.57
CA GLY A 146 4.29 16.41 -10.44
C GLY A 146 3.36 15.20 -10.45
N THR A 147 3.18 14.61 -11.63
CA THR A 147 2.60 13.28 -11.73
C THR A 147 3.61 12.27 -11.20
N LEU A 148 3.24 11.51 -10.18
CA LEU A 148 4.04 10.44 -9.62
C LEU A 148 3.47 9.09 -10.07
N ARG A 149 4.32 8.23 -10.63
CA ARG A 149 4.02 6.83 -10.94
C ARG A 149 4.76 5.98 -9.92
N VAL A 150 4.01 5.27 -9.09
CA VAL A 150 4.56 4.45 -8.00
C VAL A 150 4.25 2.98 -8.27
N ARG A 151 5.23 2.12 -8.02
CA ARG A 151 5.08 0.67 -7.95
C ARG A 151 5.49 0.18 -6.57
N VAL A 152 4.71 -0.74 -6.03
CA VAL A 152 5.02 -1.46 -4.79
C VAL A 152 4.98 -2.95 -5.10
N SER A 153 6.11 -3.64 -4.91
CA SER A 153 6.21 -5.08 -5.11
C SER A 153 6.26 -5.81 -3.78
N TYR A 154 5.35 -6.75 -3.57
CA TYR A 154 5.34 -7.69 -2.46
C TYR A 154 5.88 -9.03 -2.95
N THR A 155 7.02 -9.46 -2.39
CA THR A 155 7.62 -10.76 -2.68
C THR A 155 7.61 -11.62 -1.42
N LEU A 156 7.00 -12.80 -1.48
CA LEU A 156 7.07 -13.77 -0.40
C LEU A 156 8.18 -14.78 -0.70
N THR A 157 9.28 -14.70 0.05
CA THR A 157 10.47 -15.51 -0.18
C THR A 157 10.37 -16.87 0.49
N ASP A 158 11.19 -17.84 0.06
CA ASP A 158 11.28 -19.17 0.68
C ASP A 158 11.79 -19.13 2.13
N ALA A 159 12.52 -18.07 2.48
CA ALA A 159 13.10 -17.88 3.81
C ALA A 159 12.10 -17.31 4.84
N ASN A 160 10.79 -17.39 4.58
CA ASN A 160 9.75 -16.77 5.40
C ASN A 160 9.96 -15.27 5.60
N ALA A 161 10.36 -14.57 4.54
CA ALA A 161 10.41 -13.11 4.53
C ALA A 161 9.41 -12.54 3.52
N LEU A 162 8.59 -11.59 3.97
CA LEU A 162 7.81 -10.71 3.10
C LEU A 162 8.66 -9.47 2.79
N ARG A 163 9.16 -9.40 1.57
CA ARG A 163 9.94 -8.26 1.06
C ARG A 163 9.01 -7.28 0.36
N ILE A 164 9.21 -5.99 0.61
CA ILE A 164 8.43 -4.89 0.01
C ILE A 164 9.39 -3.92 -0.66
N ASP A 165 9.29 -3.78 -1.97
CA ASP A 165 10.09 -2.84 -2.75
C ASP A 165 9.23 -1.69 -3.25
N TYR A 166 9.72 -0.46 -3.11
CA TYR A 166 9.07 0.75 -3.58
C TYR A 166 9.89 1.36 -4.72
N GLU A 167 9.24 1.60 -5.85
CA GLU A 167 9.82 2.32 -6.98
C GLU A 167 8.90 3.47 -7.37
N ALA A 168 9.48 4.64 -7.68
CA ALA A 168 8.70 5.75 -8.15
C ALA A 168 9.44 6.59 -9.20
N THR A 169 8.69 7.13 -10.14
CA THR A 169 9.16 8.12 -11.11
C THR A 169 8.20 9.30 -11.16
N THR A 170 8.71 10.49 -11.47
CA THR A 170 7.90 11.70 -11.57
C THR A 170 8.29 12.53 -12.79
N ASP A 171 7.35 13.35 -13.28
CA ASP A 171 7.57 14.29 -14.39
C ASP A 171 7.92 15.72 -13.95
N ALA A 172 7.91 16.00 -12.63
CA ALA A 172 8.38 17.26 -12.06
C ALA A 172 8.94 17.02 -10.64
N PRO A 173 9.83 17.89 -10.13
CA PRO A 173 10.30 17.81 -8.75
C PRO A 173 9.15 17.71 -7.74
N THR A 174 9.23 16.75 -6.84
CA THR A 174 8.24 16.52 -5.79
C THR A 174 8.89 15.92 -4.54
N ILE A 175 8.14 15.87 -3.44
CA ILE A 175 8.54 15.15 -2.23
C ILE A 175 7.86 13.78 -2.20
N LEU A 176 8.59 12.76 -1.77
CA LEU A 176 8.11 11.38 -1.64
C LEU A 176 8.78 10.75 -0.41
N ASN A 177 7.98 10.09 0.43
CA ASN A 177 8.45 9.32 1.59
C ASN A 177 7.45 8.20 1.89
#